data_AF-A0A957NP59-F1
#
_entry.id   AF-A0A957NP59-F1
#
_cell.length_a   1.000
_cell.length_b   1.000
_cell.length_c   1.000
_cell.angle_alpha   90.00
_cell.angle_beta   90.00
_cell.angle_gamma   90.00
#
_symmetry.space_group_name_H-M   'P 1'
#
loop_
_entity.id
_entity.type
_entity.pdbx_description
1 polymer ?
#
loop_
_entity_poly.entity_id
_entity_poly.type
_entity_poly.pdbx_seq_one_letter_code
_entity_poly.pdbx_strand_id
1 'polypeptide(L)'
;MYLLDTDTLTHLYAGEERVLERLRRLQTGAVGTTIINKVEILRGRSDAVRKAANGEQLLRAQTHFVQSEALLEELPILLFDAKAGEIFDMLRQASGMRKIGHADLMIASLALAHRSILVTRNLRHFRPIPRLQVENWVD
;
A
#
# COMPACT_ATOMS: atom_id res chain seq x y z
N MET A 1 10.60 5.78 -7.30
CA MET A 1 9.20 5.33 -7.34
C MET A 1 8.57 5.61 -6.00
N TYR A 2 7.29 5.98 -5.99
CA TYR A 2 6.46 6.19 -4.82
C TYR A 2 5.54 4.99 -4.65
N LEU A 3 5.55 4.39 -3.47
CA LEU A 3 4.69 3.27 -3.10
C LEU A 3 3.52 3.80 -2.27
N LEU A 4 2.32 3.74 -2.82
CA LEU A 4 1.12 4.20 -2.12
C LEU A 4 0.62 3.12 -1.17
N ASP A 5 0.37 3.50 0.07
CA ASP A 5 -0.36 2.71 1.05
C ASP A 5 -1.86 2.64 0.69
N THR A 6 -2.58 1.67 1.27
CA THR A 6 -4.00 1.40 1.02
C THR A 6 -4.89 2.63 1.26
N ASP A 7 -4.60 3.40 2.31
CA ASP A 7 -5.31 4.65 2.59
C ASP A 7 -5.10 5.66 1.45
N THR A 8 -3.85 5.89 1.04
CA THR A 8 -3.53 6.85 -0.04
C THR A 8 -4.11 6.41 -1.38
N LEU A 9 -4.17 5.12 -1.68
CA LEU A 9 -4.87 4.59 -2.85
C LEU A 9 -6.37 4.93 -2.83
N THR A 10 -7.00 4.85 -1.66
CA THR A 10 -8.41 5.20 -1.48
C THR A 10 -8.64 6.69 -1.75
N HIS A 11 -7.77 7.56 -1.22
CA HIS A 11 -7.85 9.01 -1.46
C HIS A 11 -7.57 9.39 -2.92
N LEU A 12 -6.61 8.72 -3.58
CA LEU A 12 -6.36 8.89 -5.01
C LEU A 12 -7.61 8.55 -5.83
N TYR A 13 -8.26 7.42 -5.54
CA TYR A 13 -9.45 6.98 -6.24
C TYR A 13 -10.66 7.89 -5.99
N ALA A 14 -10.78 8.45 -4.78
CA ALA A 14 -11.79 9.45 -4.46
C ALA A 14 -11.59 10.78 -5.22
N GLY A 15 -10.51 10.93 -5.99
CA GLY A 15 -10.21 12.12 -6.76
C GLY A 15 -9.80 13.29 -5.88
N GLU A 16 -9.19 13.03 -4.72
CA GLU A 16 -8.81 14.08 -3.79
C GLU A 16 -7.71 14.96 -4.39
N GLU A 17 -8.01 16.25 -4.53
CA GLU A 17 -7.20 17.19 -5.31
C GLU A 17 -5.75 17.27 -4.80
N ARG A 18 -5.53 17.18 -3.48
CA ARG A 18 -4.18 17.21 -2.89
C ARG A 18 -3.32 16.02 -3.34
N VAL A 19 -3.91 14.83 -3.42
CA VAL A 19 -3.22 13.62 -3.89
C VAL A 19 -3.00 13.69 -5.40
N LEU A 20 -3.99 14.19 -6.14
CA LEU A 20 -3.88 14.42 -7.58
C LEU A 20 -2.81 15.46 -7.93
N GLU A 21 -2.69 16.56 -7.19
CA GLU A 21 -1.64 17.56 -7.37
C GLU A 21 -0.24 16.96 -7.18
N ARG A 22 -0.07 16.12 -6.15
CA ARG A 22 1.19 15.39 -5.94
C ARG A 22 1.49 14.48 -7.11
N LEU A 23 0.50 13.71 -7.57
CA LEU A 23 0.63 12.82 -8.72
C LEU A 23 1.01 13.57 -10.00
N ARG A 24 0.38 14.71 -10.29
CA ARG A 24 0.64 15.54 -11.49
C ARG A 24 2.07 16.10 -11.53
N ARG A 25 2.72 16.26 -10.37
CA ARG A 25 4.12 16.73 -10.28
C ARG A 25 5.14 15.61 -10.51
N LEU A 26 4.69 14.36 -10.59
CA LEU A 26 5.54 13.19 -10.80
C LEU A 26 5.53 12.74 -12.27
N GLN A 27 6.63 12.14 -12.71
CA GLN A 27 6.68 11.52 -14.04
C GLN A 27 5.79 10.27 -14.10
N THR A 28 5.27 9.95 -15.28
CA THR A 28 4.47 8.73 -15.53
C THR A 28 5.25 7.47 -15.13
N GLY A 29 4.58 6.51 -14.47
CA GLY A 29 5.21 5.29 -13.97
C GLY A 29 6.02 5.46 -12.68
N ALA A 30 6.06 6.66 -12.10
CA ALA A 30 6.75 6.91 -10.83
C ALA A 30 5.95 6.45 -9.60
N VAL A 31 4.71 5.98 -9.74
CA VAL A 31 3.80 5.63 -8.64
C VAL A 31 3.27 4.21 -8.80
N GLY A 32 3.27 3.44 -7.73
CA GLY A 32 2.72 2.08 -7.68
C GLY A 32 2.33 1.70 -6.25
N THR A 33 2.08 0.41 -6.00
CA THR A 33 1.85 -0.10 -4.65
C THR A 33 2.56 -1.44 -4.44
N THR A 34 2.43 -2.03 -3.26
CA THR A 34 3.06 -3.31 -2.93
C THR A 34 2.10 -4.49 -3.13
N ILE A 35 2.65 -5.68 -3.34
CA ILE A 35 1.86 -6.92 -3.31
C ILE A 35 1.12 -7.11 -1.98
N ILE A 36 1.67 -6.61 -0.88
CA ILE A 36 1.05 -6.70 0.45
C ILE A 36 -0.25 -5.90 0.49
N ASN A 37 -0.21 -4.64 0.03
CA ASN A 37 -1.41 -3.80 -0.04
C ASN A 37 -2.45 -4.41 -0.99
N LYS A 38 -2.03 -4.94 -2.15
CA LYS A 38 -2.93 -5.66 -3.07
C LYS A 38 -3.63 -6.83 -2.38
N VAL A 39 -2.90 -7.67 -1.64
CA VAL A 39 -3.47 -8.80 -0.90
C VAL A 39 -4.45 -8.32 0.18
N GLU A 40 -4.11 -7.27 0.92
CA GLU A 40 -4.97 -6.75 1.98
C GLU A 40 -6.28 -6.16 1.44
N ILE A 41 -6.21 -5.38 0.36
CA ILE A 41 -7.37 -4.81 -0.33
C ILE A 41 -8.28 -5.94 -0.82
N LEU A 42 -7.75 -6.87 -1.61
CA LEU A 42 -8.55 -7.94 -2.21
C LEU A 42 -9.13 -8.89 -1.17
N ARG A 43 -8.42 -9.15 -0.07
CA ARG A 43 -8.96 -9.89 1.08
C ARG A 43 -10.13 -9.16 1.71
N GLY A 44 -9.99 -7.87 2.01
CA GLY A 44 -11.06 -7.05 2.57
C GLY A 44 -12.31 -6.99 1.67
N ARG A 45 -12.12 -6.86 0.35
CA ARG A 45 -13.21 -6.90 -0.62
C ARG A 45 -13.88 -8.27 -0.71
N SER A 46 -13.09 -9.35 -0.75
CA SER A 46 -13.60 -10.73 -0.75
C SER A 46 -14.47 -11.00 0.47
N ASP A 47 -13.98 -10.59 1.65
CA ASP A 47 -14.70 -10.71 2.91
C ASP A 47 -16.03 -9.95 2.89
N ALA A 48 -16.04 -8.72 2.36
CA ALA A 48 -17.25 -7.90 2.25
C ALA A 48 -18.32 -8.56 1.37
N VAL A 49 -17.92 -9.15 0.24
CA VAL A 49 -18.83 -9.90 -0.63
C VAL A 49 -19.41 -11.11 0.10
N ARG A 50 -18.57 -11.88 0.82
CA ARG A 50 -19.01 -13.09 1.54
C ARG A 50 -19.88 -12.81 2.76
N LYS A 51 -19.72 -11.64 3.40
CA LYS A 51 -20.44 -11.25 4.63
C LYS A 51 -21.70 -10.43 4.35
N ALA A 52 -22.03 -10.13 3.09
CA ALA A 52 -23.20 -9.34 2.75
C ALA A 52 -24.50 -9.98 3.28
N ALA A 53 -25.30 -9.20 4.01
CA ALA A 53 -26.49 -9.72 4.68
C ALA A 53 -27.75 -9.69 3.79
N ASN A 54 -27.72 -8.95 2.68
CA ASN A 54 -28.83 -8.83 1.74
C ASN A 54 -28.34 -8.50 0.32
N GLY A 55 -29.26 -8.50 -0.65
CA GLY A 55 -28.94 -8.29 -2.07
C GLY A 55 -28.33 -6.92 -2.38
N GLU A 56 -28.79 -5.85 -1.73
CA GLU A 56 -28.22 -4.51 -1.91
C GLU A 56 -26.76 -4.44 -1.45
N GLN A 57 -26.48 -4.98 -0.26
CA GLN A 57 -25.13 -5.07 0.28
C GLN A 57 -24.24 -5.93 -0.60
N LEU A 58 -24.76 -7.04 -1.14
CA LEU A 58 -24.01 -7.92 -2.04
C LEU A 58 -23.63 -7.21 -3.34
N LEU A 59 -24.58 -6.52 -3.98
CA LEU A 59 -24.33 -5.75 -5.21
C LEU A 59 -23.31 -4.64 -4.99
N ARG A 60 -23.40 -3.92 -3.86
CA ARG A 60 -22.43 -2.89 -3.51
C ARG A 60 -21.04 -3.47 -3.24
N ALA A 61 -20.96 -4.56 -2.49
CA ALA A 61 -19.68 -5.22 -2.19
C ALA A 61 -19.03 -5.78 -3.47
N GLN A 62 -19.81 -6.38 -4.37
CA GLN A 62 -19.36 -6.85 -5.67
C GLN A 62 -18.80 -5.71 -6.51
N THR A 63 -19.55 -4.59 -6.61
CA THR A 63 -19.10 -3.39 -7.34
C THR A 63 -17.75 -2.90 -6.81
N HIS A 64 -17.61 -2.75 -5.48
CA HIS A 64 -16.35 -2.31 -4.88
C HIS A 64 -15.19 -3.30 -5.11
N PHE A 65 -15.47 -4.60 -5.16
CA PHE A 65 -14.46 -5.61 -5.47
C PHE A 65 -13.91 -5.39 -6.88
N VAL A 66 -14.78 -5.36 -7.88
CA VAL A 66 -14.41 -5.19 -9.30
C VAL A 66 -13.67 -3.87 -9.52
N GLN A 67 -14.15 -2.77 -8.90
CA GLN A 67 -13.47 -1.48 -8.98
C GLN A 67 -12.07 -1.50 -8.37
N SER A 68 -11.88 -2.19 -7.23
CA SER A 68 -10.56 -2.30 -6.60
C SER A 68 -9.60 -3.15 -7.43
N GLU A 69 -10.10 -4.20 -8.08
CA GLU A 69 -9.32 -5.04 -8.99
C GLU A 69 -8.84 -4.24 -10.20
N ALA A 70 -9.74 -3.54 -10.89
CA ALA A 70 -9.40 -2.69 -12.03
C ALA A 70 -8.36 -1.61 -11.67
N LEU A 71 -8.54 -0.94 -10.52
CA LEU A 71 -7.57 0.05 -10.03
C LEU A 71 -6.18 -0.56 -9.79
N LEU A 72 -6.12 -1.77 -9.23
CA LEU A 72 -4.86 -2.46 -8.97
C LEU A 72 -4.19 -2.97 -10.25
N GLU A 73 -4.91 -3.13 -11.35
CA GLU A 73 -4.35 -3.45 -12.67
C GLU A 73 -3.70 -2.23 -13.35
N GLU A 74 -4.17 -1.02 -13.05
CA GLU A 74 -3.62 0.23 -13.58
C GLU A 74 -2.29 0.64 -12.91
N LEU A 75 -1.94 0.02 -11.79
CA LEU A 75 -0.77 0.38 -10.98
C LEU A 75 0.35 -0.67 -11.07
N PRO A 76 1.62 -0.24 -11.19
CA PRO A 76 2.75 -1.12 -10.93
C PRO A 76 2.66 -1.73 -9.53
N ILE A 77 2.60 -3.07 -9.47
CA ILE A 77 2.61 -3.83 -8.21
C ILE A 77 4.02 -4.35 -7.96
N LEU A 78 4.63 -3.87 -6.88
CA LEU A 78 5.96 -4.28 -6.48
C LEU A 78 5.89 -5.61 -5.72
N LEU A 79 6.52 -6.65 -6.30
CA LEU A 79 6.54 -8.02 -5.79
C LEU A 79 7.77 -8.25 -4.91
N PHE A 80 7.71 -9.29 -4.05
CA PHE A 80 8.88 -9.74 -3.31
C PHE A 80 9.89 -10.41 -4.23
N ASP A 81 11.13 -9.92 -4.17
CA ASP A 81 12.30 -10.56 -4.74
C ASP A 81 13.26 -11.00 -3.61
N ALA A 82 14.38 -11.63 -4.00
CA ALA A 82 15.38 -12.11 -3.04
C ALA A 82 15.91 -10.98 -2.15
N LYS A 83 16.12 -9.78 -2.72
CA LYS A 83 16.66 -8.63 -2.01
C LYS A 83 15.67 -8.10 -0.96
N ALA A 84 14.39 -8.01 -1.30
CA ALA A 84 13.34 -7.65 -0.35
C ALA A 84 13.24 -8.69 0.77
N GLY A 85 13.38 -9.98 0.46
CA GLY A 85 13.43 -11.06 1.44
C GLY A 85 14.59 -10.91 2.45
N GLU A 86 15.81 -10.66 1.96
CA GLU A 86 16.97 -10.43 2.82
C GLU A 86 16.79 -9.22 3.75
N ILE A 87 16.25 -8.11 3.23
CA ILE A 87 15.98 -6.92 4.02
C ILE A 87 14.89 -7.20 5.06
N PHE A 88 13.84 -7.95 4.70
CA PHE A 88 12.79 -8.34 5.63
C PHE A 88 13.37 -9.13 6.81
N ASP A 89 14.22 -10.13 6.55
CA ASP A 89 14.86 -10.93 7.60
C ASP A 89 15.76 -10.08 8.50
N MET A 90 16.54 -9.18 7.91
CA MET A 90 17.38 -8.22 8.65
C MET A 90 16.52 -7.34 9.58
N LEU A 91 15.44 -6.75 9.06
CA LEU A 91 14.55 -5.90 9.84
C LEU A 91 13.88 -6.69 10.96
N ARG A 92 13.41 -7.91 10.70
CA ARG A 92 12.74 -8.75 11.69
C ARG A 92 13.66 -9.13 12.86
N GLN A 93 14.96 -9.29 12.60
CA GLN A 93 15.95 -9.64 13.63
C GLN A 93 16.43 -8.42 14.44
N ALA A 94 16.29 -7.20 13.90
CA ALA A 94 16.71 -5.98 14.56
C ALA A 94 15.87 -5.70 15.82
N SER A 95 16.53 -5.53 16.97
CA SER A 95 15.89 -5.33 18.28
C SER A 95 14.95 -4.12 18.31
N GLY A 96 15.27 -3.06 17.57
CA GLY A 96 14.45 -1.85 17.44
C GLY A 96 13.17 -2.00 16.60
N MET A 97 13.01 -3.11 15.87
CA MET A 97 11.88 -3.33 14.94
C MET A 97 10.77 -4.20 15.52
N ARG A 98 10.93 -4.76 16.73
CA ARG A 98 9.99 -5.70 17.35
C ARG A 98 8.57 -5.17 17.56
N LYS A 99 8.40 -3.84 17.59
CA LYS A 99 7.11 -3.17 17.78
C LYS A 99 6.42 -2.80 16.46
N ILE A 100 7.09 -2.98 15.33
CA ILE A 100 6.53 -2.68 14.01
C ILE A 100 5.67 -3.85 13.56
N GLY A 101 4.52 -3.54 12.96
CA GLY A 101 3.61 -4.55 12.44
C GLY A 101 4.27 -5.44 11.38
N HIS A 102 3.82 -6.69 11.29
CA HIS A 102 4.39 -7.65 10.34
C HIS A 102 4.24 -7.19 8.87
N ALA A 103 3.04 -6.69 8.52
CA ALA A 103 2.78 -6.13 7.20
C ALA A 103 3.61 -4.86 6.93
N ASP A 104 3.72 -3.97 7.92
CA ASP A 104 4.57 -2.77 7.82
C ASP A 104 6.04 -3.13 7.55
N LEU A 105 6.57 -4.18 8.19
CA LEU A 105 7.92 -4.68 7.91
C LEU A 105 8.05 -5.22 6.47
N MET A 106 7.04 -5.93 5.98
CA MET A 106 7.03 -6.40 4.59
C MET A 106 7.02 -5.24 3.61
N ILE A 107 6.13 -4.27 3.80
CA ILE A 107 6.03 -3.06 2.96
C ILE A 107 7.34 -2.26 2.99
N ALA A 108 7.92 -2.07 4.18
CA ALA A 108 9.19 -1.37 4.34
C ALA A 108 10.35 -2.09 3.64
N SER A 109 10.39 -3.42 3.70
CA SER A 109 11.44 -4.20 3.04
C SER A 109 11.41 -4.04 1.52
N LEU A 110 10.21 -4.03 0.93
CA LEU A 110 9.98 -3.75 -0.48
C LEU A 110 10.41 -2.32 -0.85
N ALA A 111 10.02 -1.33 -0.06
CA ALA A 111 10.41 0.06 -0.29
C ALA A 111 11.92 0.25 -0.24
N LEU A 112 12.61 -0.34 0.74
CA LEU A 112 14.07 -0.27 0.88
C LEU A 112 14.79 -1.00 -0.27
N ALA A 113 14.35 -2.20 -0.64
CA ALA A 113 14.95 -3.00 -1.71
C ALA A 113 15.00 -2.23 -3.03
N HIS A 114 13.92 -1.50 -3.34
CA HIS A 114 13.77 -0.76 -4.59
C HIS A 114 14.02 0.74 -4.47
N ARG A 115 14.59 1.21 -3.33
CA ARG A 115 14.87 2.63 -3.07
C ARG A 115 13.66 3.54 -3.34
N SER A 116 12.49 3.04 -2.97
CA SER A 116 11.21 3.72 -3.17
C SER A 116 10.84 4.55 -1.96
N ILE A 117 10.02 5.58 -2.18
CA ILE A 117 9.46 6.43 -1.13
C ILE A 117 8.08 5.87 -0.78
N LEU A 118 7.86 5.51 0.48
CA LEU A 118 6.56 5.05 0.95
C LEU A 118 5.66 6.25 1.22
N VAL A 119 4.48 6.29 0.62
CA VAL A 119 3.47 7.32 0.86
C VAL A 119 2.39 6.73 1.76
N THR A 120 2.30 7.22 2.99
CA THR A 120 1.34 6.75 3.99
C THR A 120 1.03 7.86 4.99
N ARG A 121 -0.19 7.83 5.53
CA ARG A 121 -0.58 8.71 6.65
C ARG A 121 0.03 8.25 7.97
N ASN A 122 0.38 6.97 8.08
CA ASN A 122 0.86 6.35 9.31
C ASN A 122 2.38 6.50 9.50
N LEU A 123 2.92 7.71 9.30
CA LEU A 123 4.37 8.00 9.37
C LEU A 123 5.05 7.41 10.62
N ARG A 124 4.35 7.45 11.76
CA ARG A 124 4.83 6.94 13.04
C ARG A 124 5.21 5.46 13.04
N HIS A 125 4.56 4.61 12.23
CA HIS A 125 4.85 3.17 12.17
C HIS A 125 6.18 2.90 11.46
N PHE A 126 6.54 3.76 10.50
CA PHE A 126 7.68 3.58 9.62
C PHE A 126 8.91 4.41 10.03
N ARG A 127 8.71 5.47 10.82
CA ARG A 127 9.80 6.33 11.37
C ARG A 127 10.97 5.58 12.02
N PRO A 128 10.76 4.48 12.77
CA PRO A 128 11.88 3.77 13.38
C PRO A 128 12.81 3.09 12.35
N ILE A 129 12.33 2.84 11.12
CA ILE A 129 13.03 2.05 10.11
C ILE A 129 14.14 2.89 9.45
N PRO A 130 15.43 2.55 9.65
CA PRO A 130 16.52 3.34 9.10
C PRO A 130 16.51 3.37 7.57
N ARG A 131 16.83 4.53 7.00
CA ARG A 131 16.97 4.77 5.54
C ARG A 131 15.67 4.62 4.73
N LEU A 132 14.55 4.30 5.37
CA LEU A 132 13.25 4.29 4.71
C LEU A 132 12.78 5.74 4.54
N GLN A 133 12.48 6.12 3.30
CA GLN A 133 11.88 7.41 2.99
C GLN A 133 10.36 7.29 3.06
N VAL A 134 9.72 8.20 3.80
CA VAL A 134 8.28 8.17 4.02
C VAL A 134 7.71 9.58 3.87
N GLU A 135 6.61 9.70 3.12
CA GLU A 135 5.89 10.94 2.89
C GLU A 135 4.40 10.79 3.23
N ASN A 136 3.76 11.90 3.58
CA ASN A 136 2.31 12.00 3.71
C ASN A 136 1.78 12.98 2.66
N TRP A 137 0.81 12.55 1.87
CA TRP A 137 0.19 13.35 0.82
C TRP A 137 -1.23 13.79 1.13
N VAL A 138 -1.84 13.25 2.18
CA VAL A 138 -3.26 13.43 2.50
C VAL A 138 -3.42 14.52 3.57
N ASP A 139 -2.68 14.40 4.68
CA ASP A 139 -2.80 15.30 5.83
C ASP A 139 -1.98 16.59 5.65
#